data_AF-A0A3S5JFS9-F1
#
_entry.id   AF-A0A3S5JFS9-F1
#
_cell.length_a   1.000
_cell.length_b   1.000
_cell.length_c   1.000
_cell.angle_alpha   90.00
_cell.angle_beta   90.00
_cell.angle_gamma   90.00
#
_symmetry.space_group_name_H-M   'P 1'
#
loop_
_entity.id
_entity.type
_entity.pdbx_description
1 polymer ?
#
loop_
_entity_poly.entity_id
_entity_poly.type
_entity_poly.pdbx_seq_one_letter_code
_entity_poly.pdbx_strand_id
1 'polypeptide(L)' 'MNKTEKTAFREAIIIVVMGCVINFPLQTFLLWLTIDQWSWTNTIMISLFTQAILTFVALLRVYSIRMRFQRGKF' A
#
# COMPACT_ATOMS: atom_id res chain seq x y z
N MET A 1 -8.60 7.95 -29.88
CA MET A 1 -7.96 8.03 -28.55
C MET A 1 -6.45 7.96 -28.74
N ASN A 2 -5.76 9.04 -28.37
CA ASN A 2 -4.37 9.25 -28.72
C ASN A 2 -3.47 8.37 -27.83
N LYS A 3 -2.35 7.88 -28.36
CA LYS A 3 -1.50 6.85 -27.72
C LYS A 3 -1.05 7.22 -26.28
N THR A 4 -1.03 8.52 -25.97
CA THR A 4 -0.66 9.10 -24.67
C THR A 4 -1.65 8.78 -23.54
N GLU A 5 -2.96 8.81 -23.79
CA GLU A 5 -3.98 8.56 -22.76
C GLU A 5 -3.96 7.10 -22.29
N LYS A 6 -3.68 6.19 -23.23
CA LYS A 6 -3.62 4.75 -22.96
C LYS A 6 -2.42 4.39 -22.07
N THR A 7 -1.32 5.13 -22.17
CA THR A 7 -0.13 4.95 -21.33
C THR A 7 -0.37 5.48 -19.92
N ALA A 8 -0.94 6.67 -19.77
CA ALA A 8 -1.26 7.25 -18.46
C ALA A 8 -2.26 6.37 -17.67
N PHE A 9 -3.26 5.82 -18.36
CA PHE A 9 -4.20 4.88 -17.76
C PHE A 9 -3.52 3.58 -17.32
N ARG A 10 -2.59 3.07 -18.11
CA ARG A 10 -1.80 1.88 -17.74
C ARG A 10 -0.94 2.12 -16.51
N GLU A 11 -0.30 3.28 -16.42
CA GLU A 11 0.51 3.67 -15.26
C GLU A 11 -0.37 3.78 -14.00
N ALA A 12 -1.53 4.42 -14.10
CA ALA A 12 -2.49 4.50 -13.00
C ALA A 12 -2.93 3.11 -12.52
N ILE A 13 -3.27 2.19 -13.44
CA ILE A 13 -3.63 0.81 -13.11
C ILE A 13 -2.48 0.11 -12.38
N ILE A 14 -1.25 0.22 -12.88
CA ILE A 14 -0.10 -0.45 -12.27
C ILE A 14 0.13 0.04 -10.83
N ILE A 15 -0.01 1.35 -10.59
CA ILE A 15 0.13 1.94 -9.26
C ILE A 15 -0.97 1.44 -8.32
N VAL A 16 -2.22 1.38 -8.79
CA VAL A 16 -3.37 0.92 -7.99
C VAL A 16 -3.25 -0.58 -7.69
N VAL A 17 -2.91 -1.40 -8.69
CA VAL A 17 -2.77 -2.86 -8.54
C VAL A 17 -1.60 -3.18 -7.60
N MET A 18 -0.45 -2.53 -7.76
CA MET A 18 0.69 -2.67 -6.83
C MET A 18 0.28 -2.24 -5.41
N GLY A 19 -0.47 -1.15 -5.28
CA GLY A 19 -1.01 -0.69 -4.00
C GLY A 19 -1.94 -1.71 -3.35
N CYS A 20 -2.79 -2.37 -4.15
CA CYS A 20 -3.70 -3.42 -3.68
C CYS A 20 -2.92 -4.66 -3.25
N VAL A 21 -1.99 -5.14 -4.08
CA VAL A 21 -1.18 -6.34 -3.80
C VAL A 21 -0.29 -6.17 -2.57
N ILE A 22 0.09 -4.95 -2.20
CA ILE A 22 0.88 -4.69 -0.99
C ILE A 22 -0.03 -4.44 0.21
N ASN A 23 -1.01 -3.54 0.09
CA ASN A 23 -1.84 -3.16 1.23
C ASN A 23 -2.75 -4.30 1.69
N PHE A 24 -3.31 -5.09 0.77
CA PHE A 24 -4.25 -6.15 1.09
C PHE A 24 -3.64 -7.25 1.98
N PRO A 25 -2.55 -7.94 1.59
CA PRO A 25 -1.96 -8.95 2.45
C PRO A 25 -1.34 -8.36 3.72
N LEU A 26 -0.77 -7.15 3.65
CA LEU A 26 -0.22 -6.48 4.83
C LEU A 26 -1.32 -6.18 5.86
N GLN A 27 -2.46 -5.64 5.41
CA GLN A 27 -3.62 -5.38 6.26
C GLN A 27 -4.15 -6.68 6.88
N THR A 28 -4.32 -7.74 6.08
CA THR A 28 -4.77 -9.04 6.58
C THR A 28 -3.80 -9.62 7.61
N PHE A 29 -2.49 -9.52 7.37
CA PHE A 29 -1.46 -10.00 8.31
C PHE A 29 -1.46 -9.19 9.62
N LEU A 30 -1.59 -7.87 9.54
CA LEU A 30 -1.66 -6.98 10.70
C LEU A 30 -2.88 -7.25 11.56
N LEU A 31 -4.05 -7.47 10.93
CA LEU A 31 -5.27 -7.87 11.62
C LEU A 31 -5.13 -9.23 12.28
N TRP A 32 -4.57 -10.21 11.57
CA TRP A 32 -4.28 -11.52 12.17
C TRP A 32 -3.37 -11.38 13.38
N LEU A 33 -2.28 -10.61 13.30
CA LEU A 33 -1.36 -10.40 14.42
C LEU A 33 -2.02 -9.70 15.62
N THR A 34 -2.80 -8.64 15.37
CA THR A 34 -3.44 -7.86 16.45
C THR A 34 -4.58 -8.61 17.13
N ILE A 35 -5.35 -9.40 16.37
CA ILE A 35 -6.50 -10.14 16.89
C ILE A 35 -6.07 -11.49 17.46
N ASP A 36 -5.31 -12.29 16.71
CA ASP A 36 -4.96 -13.67 17.08
C ASP A 36 -3.79 -13.71 18.08
N GLN A 37 -2.69 -13.00 17.80
CA GLN A 37 -1.50 -13.07 18.64
C GLN A 37 -1.54 -12.12 19.84
N TRP A 38 -2.08 -10.91 19.66
CA TRP A 38 -2.17 -9.91 20.74
C TRP A 38 -3.49 -9.90 21.51
N SER A 39 -4.51 -10.65 21.03
CA SER A 39 -5.84 -10.75 21.68
C SER A 39 -6.45 -9.38 22.02
N TRP A 40 -6.24 -8.37 21.18
CA TRP A 40 -6.83 -7.06 21.39
C TRP A 40 -8.35 -7.15 21.22
N THR A 41 -9.10 -6.95 22.30
CA THR A 41 -10.57 -6.91 22.29
C THR A 41 -11.11 -5.53 21.89
N ASN A 42 -10.26 -4.50 21.87
CA ASN A 42 -10.65 -3.13 21.60
C ASN A 42 -10.51 -2.79 20.10
N THR A 43 -11.62 -2.84 19.37
CA THR A 43 -11.69 -2.60 17.91
C THR A 43 -11.11 -1.26 17.49
N ILE A 44 -11.22 -0.23 18.33
CA ILE A 44 -10.69 1.11 18.06
C ILE A 44 -9.16 1.11 18.03
N MET A 45 -8.51 0.44 18.99
CA MET A 45 -7.04 0.36 19.05
C MET A 45 -6.49 -0.46 17.88
N ILE A 46 -7.14 -1.57 17.53
CA ILE A 46 -6.77 -2.39 16.36
C ILE A 46 -6.83 -1.53 15.10
N SER A 47 -7.92 -0.80 14.90
CA SER A 47 -8.11 0.03 13.71
C SER A 47 -7.05 1.13 13.63
N LEU A 48 -6.81 1.88 14.71
CA LEU A 48 -5.79 2.94 14.74
C LEU A 48 -4.38 2.40 14.48
N PHE A 49 -4.01 1.28 15.10
CA PHE A 49 -2.68 0.69 14.96
C PHE A 49 -2.43 0.14 13.56
N THR A 50 -3.37 -0.65 13.04
CA THR A 50 -3.26 -1.20 11.68
C THR A 50 -3.27 -0.08 10.63
N GLN A 51 -4.09 0.96 10.80
CA GLN A 51 -4.12 2.13 9.92
C GLN A 51 -2.81 2.92 9.97
N ALA A 52 -2.22 3.10 11.15
CA ALA A 52 -0.94 3.79 11.31
C ALA A 52 0.20 3.05 10.58
N ILE A 53 0.26 1.72 10.73
CA ILE A 53 1.27 0.90 10.05
C ILE A 53 1.06 0.86 8.54
N LEU A 54 -0.18 0.68 8.07
CA LEU A 54 -0.50 0.77 6.64
C LEU A 54 -0.11 2.12 6.04
N THR A 55 -0.35 3.21 6.77
CA THR A 55 0.03 4.57 6.32
C THR A 55 1.55 4.71 6.23
N PHE A 56 2.30 4.18 7.19
CA PHE A 56 3.76 4.18 7.17
C PHE A 56 4.31 3.34 5.99
N VAL A 57 3.78 2.14 5.78
CA VAL A 57 4.16 1.27 4.66
C VAL A 57 3.78 1.90 3.31
N ALA A 58 2.61 2.56 3.22
CA ALA A 58 2.22 3.31 2.03
C ALA A 58 3.21 4.45 1.74
N LEU A 59 3.70 5.13 2.78
CA LEU A 59 4.77 6.14 2.64
C LEU A 59 6.05 5.51 2.08
N LEU A 60 6.49 4.37 2.62
CA LEU A 60 7.66 3.64 2.13
C LEU A 60 7.50 3.14 0.68
N ARG A 61 6.31 2.66 0.30
CA ARG A 61 6.05 2.23 -1.09
C ARG A 61 6.10 3.42 -2.05
N VAL A 62 5.49 4.55 -1.69
CA VAL A 62 5.45 5.75 -2.53
C VAL A 62 6.86 6.30 -2.66
N TYR A 63 7.63 6.30 -1.58
CA TYR A 63 9.05 6.65 -1.60
C TYR A 63 9.86 5.71 -2.48
N SER A 64 9.68 4.39 -2.35
CA SER A 64 10.38 3.37 -3.16
C SER A 64 10.04 3.47 -4.65
N ILE A 65 8.75 3.70 -4.98
CA ILE A 65 8.30 3.91 -6.35
C ILE A 65 8.87 5.20 -6.92
N ARG A 66 8.84 6.32 -6.16
CA ARG A 66 9.49 7.58 -6.58
C ARG A 66 10.99 7.39 -6.80
N MET A 67 11.67 6.68 -5.91
CA MET A 67 13.11 6.45 -6.00
C MET A 67 13.48 5.53 -7.17
N ARG A 68 12.66 4.51 -7.47
CA ARG A 68 12.80 3.65 -8.66
C ARG A 68 12.50 4.39 -9.96
N PHE A 69 11.46 5.23 -10.00
CA PHE A 69 11.14 6.04 -11.17
C PHE A 69 12.15 7.18 -11.42
N GLN A 70 12.76 7.75 -10.38
CA GLN A 70 13.86 8.71 -10.54
C GLN A 70 15.14 8.07 -11.09
N ARG A 71 15.44 6.81 -10.74
CA ARG A 71 16.60 6.07 -11.30
C ARG A 71 16.39 5.55 -12.73
N GLY A 72 15.18 5.59 -13.27
CA GLY A 72 14.88 5.22 -14.66
C GLY A 72 15.01 6.36 -15.68
N LYS A 73 15.46 7.54 -15.26
CA LYS A 73 15.77 8.71 -16.12
C LYS A 73 17.27 9.05 -16.11
N PHE A 74 18.12 8.05 -16.18
CA PHE A 74 19.51 8.22 -16.59
C PHE A 74 19.73 7.52 -17.92
#